data_AF-A0A2G9RXH3-F1
#
_entry.id   AF-A0A2G9RXH3-F1
#
_cell.length_a   1.000
_cell.length_b   1.000
_cell.length_c   1.000
_cell.angle_alpha   90.00
_cell.angle_beta   90.00
_cell.angle_gamma   90.00
#
_symmetry.space_group_name_H-M   'P 1'
#
loop_
_entity.id
_entity.type
_entity.pdbx_description
1 polymer ?
#
loop_
_entity_poly.entity_id
_entity_poly.type
_entity_poly.pdbx_seq_one_letter_code
_entity_poly.pdbx_strand_id
1 'polypeptide(L)'
;MDLIALVEKRPAVSELLVAFNEQTVSDYVVVYLRLLTSGHLQRESVFYQHFIEGGRSVKEFCQQEVEPMCKESDHIHIIALSQALNVSIQVEYMDRGEGGSTVTHVFPEGSNPQVFLLYRPGHYDILYK
;
A
#
# COMPACT_ATOMS: atom_id res chain seq x y z
N MET A 1 -17.49 4.39 -4.75
CA MET A 1 -16.65 4.68 -5.93
C MET A 1 -16.91 6.10 -6.46
N ASP A 2 -17.01 7.08 -5.55
CA ASP A 2 -17.30 8.48 -5.88
C ASP A 2 -16.02 9.32 -6.04
N LEU A 3 -14.93 8.89 -5.37
CA LEU A 3 -13.63 9.57 -5.41
C LEU A 3 -12.95 9.58 -6.78
N ILE A 4 -13.06 8.49 -7.56
CA ILE A 4 -12.48 8.48 -8.92
C ILE A 4 -13.20 9.49 -9.80
N ALA A 5 -14.54 9.51 -9.76
CA ALA A 5 -15.35 10.50 -10.48
C ALA A 5 -15.08 11.93 -10.00
N LEU A 6 -14.78 12.11 -8.71
CA LEU A 6 -14.31 13.40 -8.18
C LEU A 6 -12.96 13.78 -8.81
N VAL A 7 -11.96 12.90 -8.78
CA VAL A 7 -10.62 13.15 -9.36
C VAL A 7 -10.69 13.42 -10.87
N GLU A 8 -11.56 12.75 -11.62
CA GLU A 8 -11.79 12.98 -13.06
C GLU A 8 -12.20 14.43 -13.36
N LYS A 9 -12.91 15.08 -12.43
CA LYS A 9 -13.29 16.50 -12.54
C LYS A 9 -12.14 17.47 -12.24
N ARG A 10 -10.98 16.96 -11.83
CA ARG A 10 -9.78 17.73 -11.45
C ARG A 10 -10.06 18.79 -10.37
N PRO A 11 -10.49 18.36 -9.17
CA PRO A 11 -10.85 19.28 -8.10
C PRO A 11 -9.60 19.94 -7.53
N ALA A 12 -9.78 20.93 -6.65
CA ALA A 12 -8.67 21.37 -5.82
C ALA A 12 -8.21 20.23 -4.89
N VAL A 13 -6.90 20.14 -4.61
CA VAL A 13 -6.33 19.11 -3.70
C VAL A 13 -7.00 19.14 -2.32
N SER A 14 -7.39 20.33 -1.85
CA SER A 14 -8.13 20.49 -0.59
C SER A 14 -9.46 19.76 -0.56
N GLU A 15 -10.18 19.68 -1.68
CA GLU A 15 -11.46 18.97 -1.75
C GLU A 15 -11.26 17.46 -1.64
N LEU A 16 -10.24 16.93 -2.35
CA LEU A 16 -9.87 15.54 -2.24
C LEU A 16 -9.41 15.20 -0.82
N LEU A 17 -8.61 16.08 -0.20
CA LEU A 17 -8.16 15.93 1.18
C LEU A 17 -9.34 15.91 2.16
N VAL A 18 -10.35 16.76 1.99
CA VAL A 18 -11.57 16.74 2.80
C VAL A 18 -12.28 15.39 2.68
N ALA A 19 -12.40 14.85 1.46
CA ALA A 19 -13.02 13.54 1.25
C ALA A 19 -12.23 12.40 1.90
N PHE A 20 -10.89 12.42 1.83
CA PHE A 20 -10.02 11.44 2.51
C PHE A 20 -10.00 11.58 4.05
N ASN A 21 -10.42 12.73 4.60
CA ASN A 21 -10.57 12.94 6.04
C ASN A 21 -12.00 12.70 6.55
N GLU A 22 -12.96 12.37 5.67
CA GLU A 22 -14.25 11.84 6.10
C GLU A 22 -14.08 10.35 6.41
N GLN A 23 -14.31 9.98 7.67
CA GLN A 23 -14.00 8.66 8.21
C GLN A 23 -14.60 7.53 7.37
N THR A 24 -15.87 7.65 6.99
CA THR A 24 -16.59 6.60 6.25
C THR A 24 -15.98 6.42 4.86
N VAL A 25 -15.83 7.50 4.10
CA VAL A 25 -15.24 7.48 2.75
C VAL A 25 -13.83 6.91 2.82
N SER A 26 -13.00 7.37 3.75
CA SER A 26 -11.62 6.92 3.92
C SER A 26 -11.56 5.42 4.25
N ASP A 27 -12.34 4.96 5.23
CA ASP A 27 -12.35 3.55 5.65
C ASP A 27 -12.83 2.62 4.52
N TYR A 28 -13.85 3.03 3.76
CA TYR A 28 -14.34 2.23 2.63
C TYR A 28 -13.30 2.11 1.51
N VAL A 29 -12.50 3.17 1.27
CA VAL A 29 -11.37 3.10 0.34
C VAL A 29 -10.32 2.12 0.84
N VAL A 30 -9.97 2.18 2.13
CA VAL A 30 -8.98 1.26 2.73
C VAL A 30 -9.45 -0.18 2.64
N VAL A 31 -10.72 -0.47 2.96
CA VAL A 31 -11.32 -1.81 2.80
C VAL A 31 -11.20 -2.28 1.36
N TYR A 32 -11.55 -1.44 0.38
CA TYR A 32 -11.46 -1.81 -1.03
C TYR A 32 -10.03 -2.12 -1.45
N LEU A 33 -9.05 -1.30 -1.05
CA LEU A 33 -7.64 -1.53 -1.33
C LEU A 33 -7.13 -2.83 -0.68
N ARG A 34 -7.56 -3.15 0.55
CA ARG A 34 -7.24 -4.43 1.21
C ARG A 34 -7.79 -5.63 0.44
N LEU A 35 -9.03 -5.55 -0.01
CA LEU A 35 -9.65 -6.62 -0.80
C LEU A 35 -8.98 -6.78 -2.17
N LEU A 36 -8.57 -5.67 -2.80
CA LEU A 36 -7.82 -5.71 -4.06
C LEU A 36 -6.45 -6.38 -3.86
N THR A 37 -5.74 -6.03 -2.79
CA THR A 37 -4.48 -6.69 -2.39
C THR A 37 -4.69 -8.19 -2.16
N SER A 38 -5.71 -8.58 -1.39
CA SER A 38 -6.05 -10.00 -1.17
C SER A 38 -6.34 -10.73 -2.49
N GLY A 39 -7.12 -10.11 -3.38
CA GLY A 39 -7.45 -10.67 -4.69
C GLY A 39 -6.22 -10.89 -5.56
N HIS A 40 -5.27 -9.94 -5.56
CA HIS A 40 -4.02 -10.06 -6.31
C HIS A 40 -3.12 -11.16 -5.73
N LEU A 41 -2.95 -11.19 -4.40
CA LEU A 41 -2.17 -12.22 -3.70
C LEU A 41 -2.70 -13.62 -4.03
N GLN A 42 -4.01 -13.82 -3.96
CA GLN A 42 -4.63 -15.11 -4.25
C GLN A 42 -4.52 -15.49 -5.74
N ARG A 43 -4.62 -14.52 -6.65
CA ARG A 43 -4.46 -14.74 -8.10
C ARG A 43 -3.05 -15.23 -8.44
N GLU A 44 -2.03 -14.61 -7.87
CA GLU A 44 -0.62 -14.97 -8.08
C GLU A 44 -0.07 -15.85 -6.95
N SER A 45 -0.91 -16.71 -6.38
CA SER A 45 -0.59 -17.48 -5.16
C SER A 45 0.68 -18.32 -5.26
N VAL A 46 0.96 -18.91 -6.42
CA VAL A 46 2.19 -19.70 -6.66
C VAL A 46 3.45 -18.85 -6.49
N PHE A 47 3.40 -17.56 -6.85
CA PHE A 47 4.51 -16.65 -6.62
C PHE A 47 4.61 -16.30 -5.13
N TYR A 48 3.49 -15.85 -4.54
CA TYR A 48 3.47 -15.31 -3.18
C TYR A 48 3.67 -16.34 -2.06
N GLN A 49 3.35 -17.62 -2.28
CA GLN A 49 3.48 -18.66 -1.26
C GLN A 49 4.89 -18.77 -0.65
N HIS A 50 5.93 -18.40 -1.41
CA HIS A 50 7.33 -18.48 -0.96
C HIS A 50 7.73 -17.34 -0.01
N PHE A 51 6.91 -16.29 0.08
CA PHE A 51 7.15 -15.12 0.92
C PHE A 51 6.29 -15.11 2.19
N ILE A 52 5.47 -16.14 2.40
CA ILE A 52 4.58 -16.25 3.56
C ILE A 52 5.21 -17.15 4.61
N GLU A 53 5.41 -16.61 5.80
CA GLU A 53 5.98 -17.34 6.93
C GLU A 53 4.94 -18.14 7.71
N GLY A 54 5.42 -19.17 8.41
CA GLY A 54 4.63 -19.97 9.36
C GLY A 54 3.82 -21.10 8.76
N GLY A 55 4.11 -21.51 7.51
CA GLY A 55 3.46 -22.66 6.86
C GLY A 55 2.00 -22.44 6.48
N ARG A 56 1.53 -21.17 6.49
CA ARG A 56 0.18 -20.78 6.08
C ARG A 56 0.07 -20.77 4.57
N SER A 57 -1.10 -21.13 4.06
CA SER A 57 -1.46 -20.87 2.67
C SER A 57 -1.66 -19.38 2.40
N VAL A 58 -1.57 -18.97 1.13
CA VAL A 58 -1.84 -17.58 0.71
C VAL A 58 -3.23 -17.14 1.13
N LYS A 59 -4.22 -18.03 1.05
CA LYS A 59 -5.60 -17.74 1.44
C LYS A 59 -5.72 -17.47 2.94
N GLU A 60 -5.08 -18.29 3.79
CA GLU A 60 -5.08 -18.08 5.24
C GLU A 60 -4.36 -16.78 5.62
N PHE A 61 -3.23 -16.48 4.96
CA PHE A 61 -2.54 -15.20 5.14
C PHE A 61 -3.44 -14.01 4.78
N CYS A 62 -4.14 -14.06 3.64
CA CYS A 62 -5.07 -13.02 3.24
C CYS A 62 -6.17 -12.77 4.28
N GLN A 63 -6.79 -13.85 4.79
CA GLN A 63 -7.87 -13.76 5.77
C GLN A 63 -7.42 -13.24 7.14
N GLN A 64 -6.16 -13.48 7.51
CA GLN A 64 -5.64 -13.13 8.84
C GLN A 64 -4.92 -11.78 8.87
N GLU A 65 -4.17 -11.43 7.82
CA GLU A 65 -3.25 -10.29 7.82
C GLU A 65 -3.62 -9.20 6.79
N VAL A 66 -4.39 -9.52 5.75
CA VAL A 66 -4.66 -8.57 4.65
C VAL A 66 -6.07 -7.99 4.72
N GLU A 67 -7.08 -8.85 4.71
CA GLU A 67 -8.50 -8.48 4.63
C GLU A 67 -9.02 -7.71 5.86
N PRO A 68 -8.64 -8.07 7.10
CA PRO A 68 -9.11 -7.35 8.27
C PRO A 68 -8.59 -5.91 8.33
N MET A 69 -9.46 -4.99 8.76
CA MET A 69 -9.07 -3.62 9.06
C MET A 69 -8.08 -3.57 10.24
N CYS A 70 -7.29 -2.50 10.30
CA CYS A 70 -6.32 -2.24 11.37
C CYS A 70 -5.20 -3.30 11.52
N LYS A 71 -4.99 -4.16 10.51
CA LYS A 71 -3.82 -5.03 10.40
C LYS A 71 -2.65 -4.30 9.75
N GLU A 72 -1.45 -4.51 10.28
CA GLU A 72 -0.24 -3.89 9.74
C GLU A 72 0.03 -4.34 8.30
N SER A 73 0.75 -3.51 7.54
CA SER A 73 1.13 -3.80 6.17
C SER A 73 2.63 -3.72 6.02
N ASP A 74 3.16 -4.68 5.26
CA ASP A 74 4.58 -4.91 5.02
C ASP A 74 4.85 -5.06 3.51
N HIS A 75 6.10 -5.28 3.11
CA HIS A 75 6.60 -5.41 1.73
C HIS A 75 5.66 -6.22 0.81
N ILE A 76 5.19 -7.39 1.25
CA ILE A 76 4.30 -8.24 0.44
C ILE A 76 3.00 -7.52 0.03
N HIS A 77 2.46 -6.67 0.91
CA HIS A 77 1.24 -5.89 0.66
C HIS A 77 1.51 -4.75 -0.34
N ILE A 78 2.64 -4.06 -0.17
CA ILE A 78 3.06 -2.95 -1.04
C ILE A 78 3.26 -3.46 -2.46
N ILE A 79 3.99 -4.56 -2.62
CA ILE A 79 4.24 -5.20 -3.92
C ILE A 79 2.92 -5.61 -4.57
N ALA A 80 2.06 -6.34 -3.84
CA ALA A 80 0.81 -6.82 -4.39
C ALA A 80 -0.13 -5.69 -4.82
N LEU A 81 -0.26 -4.62 -4.02
CA LEU A 81 -1.11 -3.49 -4.37
C LEU A 81 -0.52 -2.66 -5.52
N SER A 82 0.79 -2.41 -5.51
CA SER A 82 1.50 -1.73 -6.59
C SER A 82 1.29 -2.43 -7.93
N GLN A 83 1.42 -3.77 -7.95
CA GLN A 83 1.20 -4.58 -9.15
C GLN A 83 -0.29 -4.65 -9.54
N ALA A 84 -1.20 -4.74 -8.57
CA ALA A 84 -2.64 -4.77 -8.83
C ALA A 84 -3.15 -3.47 -9.50
N LEU A 85 -2.61 -2.32 -9.08
CA LEU A 85 -3.00 -1.00 -9.61
C LEU A 85 -2.10 -0.51 -10.76
N ASN A 86 -0.99 -1.21 -11.03
CA ASN A 86 0.03 -0.79 -11.98
C ASN A 86 0.58 0.62 -11.67
N VAL A 87 0.93 0.85 -10.40
CA VAL A 87 1.48 2.12 -9.89
C VAL A 87 2.85 1.88 -9.27
N SER A 88 3.81 2.72 -9.60
CA SER A 88 5.17 2.69 -9.05
C SER A 88 5.28 3.52 -7.76
N ILE A 89 5.78 2.89 -6.69
CA ILE A 89 5.89 3.46 -5.34
C ILE A 89 7.35 3.40 -4.89
N GLN A 90 7.87 4.49 -4.35
CA GLN A 90 9.14 4.52 -3.63
C GLN A 90 8.87 4.65 -2.13
N VAL A 91 9.57 3.87 -1.31
CA VAL A 91 9.52 3.95 0.15
C VAL A 91 10.91 4.23 0.68
N GLU A 92 11.04 5.31 1.43
CA GLU A 92 12.24 5.67 2.18
C GLU A 92 12.13 5.13 3.61
N TYR A 93 13.04 4.26 4.01
CA TYR A 93 13.10 3.67 5.33
C TYR A 93 14.00 4.53 6.20
N MET A 94 13.40 5.15 7.22
CA MET A 94 14.10 5.87 8.26
C MET A 94 14.12 5.02 9.52
N ASP A 95 15.18 4.23 9.66
CA ASP A 95 15.49 3.50 10.88
C ASP A 95 16.54 4.26 11.72
N ARG A 96 16.91 3.68 12.87
CA ARG A 96 17.96 4.23 13.75
C ARG A 96 19.37 3.82 13.28
N GLY A 97 19.60 3.68 11.97
CA GLY A 97 20.91 3.37 11.43
C GLY A 97 21.96 4.42 11.82
N GLU A 98 23.21 3.99 12.02
CA GLU A 98 24.30 4.86 12.46
C GLU A 98 24.78 5.87 11.39
N GLY A 99 24.27 5.80 10.17
CA GLY A 99 24.51 6.78 9.11
C GLY A 99 23.23 7.56 8.82
N GLY A 100 23.29 8.89 8.75
CA GLY A 100 22.14 9.76 8.45
C GLY A 100 21.55 9.62 7.04
N SER A 101 21.68 8.46 6.41
CA SER A 101 21.14 8.09 5.10
C SER A 101 19.96 7.13 5.27
N THR A 102 18.83 7.43 4.64
CA THR A 102 17.67 6.52 4.55
C THR A 102 17.92 5.44 3.49
N VAL A 103 17.36 4.25 3.71
CA VAL A 103 17.38 3.17 2.70
C VAL A 103 16.17 3.35 1.79
N THR A 104 16.38 3.35 0.47
CA THR A 104 15.29 3.54 -0.50
C THR A 104 14.95 2.23 -1.20
N HIS A 105 13.66 1.90 -1.23
CA HIS A 105 13.10 0.78 -2.00
C HIS A 105 12.11 1.29 -3.03
N VAL A 106 12.15 0.73 -4.24
CA VAL A 106 11.24 1.08 -5.35
C VAL A 106 10.47 -0.17 -5.78
N PHE A 107 9.15 -0.03 -5.90
CA PHE A 107 8.22 -1.10 -6.23
C PHE A 107 7.40 -0.70 -7.49
N PRO A 108 7.48 -1.46 -8.60
CA PRO A 108 8.44 -2.53 -8.86
C PRO A 108 9.87 -1.98 -9.07
N GLU A 109 10.88 -2.81 -8.86
CA GLU A 109 12.29 -2.43 -9.02
C GLU A 109 12.59 -1.90 -10.43
N GLY A 110 13.42 -0.86 -10.52
CA GLY A 110 13.80 -0.24 -11.79
C GLY A 110 12.71 0.63 -12.45
N SER A 111 11.53 0.78 -11.82
CA SER A 111 10.50 1.69 -12.30
C SER A 111 10.78 3.15 -11.94
N ASN A 112 10.04 4.08 -12.58
CA ASN A 112 10.07 5.49 -12.21
C ASN A 112 8.90 5.78 -11.25
N PRO A 113 9.14 5.95 -9.93
CA PRO A 113 8.09 6.10 -8.92
C PRO A 113 7.29 7.39 -9.09
N GLN A 114 5.97 7.29 -8.95
CA GLN A 114 5.05 8.44 -8.95
C GLN A 114 4.58 8.81 -7.54
N VAL A 115 4.68 7.86 -6.60
CA VAL A 115 4.29 8.03 -5.19
C VAL A 115 5.51 7.80 -4.32
N PHE A 116 5.76 8.70 -3.38
CA PHE A 116 6.89 8.64 -2.45
C PHE A 116 6.36 8.55 -1.02
N LEU A 117 6.80 7.55 -0.28
CA LEU A 117 6.40 7.29 1.09
C LEU A 117 7.62 7.30 2.01
N LEU A 118 7.43 7.71 3.25
CA LEU A 118 8.38 7.56 4.33
C LEU A 118 7.88 6.45 5.25
N TYR A 119 8.67 5.41 5.44
CA TYR A 119 8.46 4.42 6.48
C TYR A 119 9.25 4.81 7.74
N ARG A 120 8.52 4.93 8.84
CA ARG A 120 9.04 4.96 10.22
C ARG A 120 8.53 3.68 10.90
N PRO A 121 9.23 3.12 11.90
CA PRO A 121 8.76 1.91 12.57
C PRO A 121 7.28 1.98 12.98
N GLY A 122 6.43 1.21 12.30
CA GLY A 122 4.98 1.16 12.51
C GLY A 122 4.14 2.25 11.83
N HIS A 123 4.70 3.11 10.98
CA HIS A 123 3.97 4.23 10.37
C HIS A 123 4.45 4.57 8.95
N TYR A 124 3.52 4.90 8.06
CA TYR A 124 3.80 5.42 6.72
C TYR A 124 3.29 6.86 6.59
N ASP A 125 4.14 7.73 6.05
CA ASP A 125 3.81 9.11 5.70
C ASP A 125 4.03 9.36 4.21
N ILE A 126 3.43 10.41 3.66
CA ILE A 126 3.58 10.81 2.26
C ILE A 126 4.71 11.84 2.13
N LEU A 127 5.62 11.63 1.18
CA LEU A 127 6.66 12.58 0.80
C LEU A 127 6.30 13.30 -0.50
N TYR A 128 6.66 14.58 -0.58
CA TYR A 128 6.55 15.40 -1.78
C TYR A 128 7.96 15.86 -2.18
N LYS A 129 8.31 15.69 -3.45
CA LYS A 129 9.57 16.17 -4.03
C LYS A 129 9.43 17.59 -4.56
#